data_AF-A0A956JUN8-F1
#
_entry.id   AF-A0A956JUN8-F1
#
_cell.length_a   1.000
_cell.length_b   1.000
_cell.length_c   1.000
_cell.angle_alpha   90.00
_cell.angle_beta   90.00
_cell.angle_gamma   90.00
#
_symmetry.space_group_name_H-M   'P 1'
#
loop_
_entity.id
_entity.type
_entity.pdbx_description
1 polymer ?
#
loop_
_entity_poly.entity_id
_entity_poly.type
_entity_poly.pdbx_seq_one_letter_code
_entity_poly.pdbx_strand_id
1 'polypeptide(L)'
;MKTAAPLLLALSCALAACGDASPTNGDTSAPGLETGTTPGRDAAPSDAPVAPGDDSAPTEGGAPAGDSNPPGPDLPPPPSCADECFVGQTRSSGSTTQTCALYSDTSKAFIALGGSLRDRARRHEGWMRRFHLPNGYVAEAFYADSNHDKVVTYGGYSDAAIWTGTYLAAEALRYQVTRSSDALANVKRLVAKIDELFELTGHPGYMARFWAPTQSGDAAIDGLYNASNGRHHAASYKGQPMFWDGNTSRDQYQGVWLGWSYAYQALASAPAERELIRKRAVAIVEELMKVRKQVPVTLRFKLGGSWQELPLKLDMQYAIMNPTEYKNGGPFIEVGSSSGGGGDFESSTMTGLREFIPDLAAVLKQVPILGALVPASLPRSGSALMTASIFRIALQVTDGVAGYAARRAAIKSFYDSHIAGWQTLAKQYVQLNDAGQCWKSYYAFNIAFEPLLTLLQLERGNAAAHATWARDVLGAKMWPYVKDHKNVFFGYIAATHGSGLVSAAQLAELNKQLGQFPEPPKIARAVNNAGKYPMNSKCAGQTAVAVDVADRVMSDFIWQRDPFGASAGGDPRRGYPGVDYLMAYWLGRRDGHLADDNAGTCLRFK
;
A
#
# COMPACT_ATOMS: atom_id res chain seq x y z
N MET A 1 24.99 -33.93 10.97
CA MET A 1 24.34 -33.92 9.64
C MET A 1 22.81 -33.97 9.67
N LYS A 2 22.13 -34.69 10.58
CA LYS A 2 20.65 -34.69 10.68
C LYS A 2 19.99 -33.39 11.18
N THR A 3 20.75 -32.43 11.70
CA THR A 3 20.24 -31.19 12.33
C THR A 3 20.25 -29.96 11.42
N ALA A 4 20.88 -30.04 10.23
CA ALA A 4 21.11 -28.86 9.40
C ALA A 4 20.00 -28.59 8.37
N ALA A 5 19.32 -29.64 7.87
CA ALA A 5 18.16 -29.49 6.97
C ALA A 5 16.94 -28.83 7.64
N PRO A 6 16.57 -29.14 8.90
CA PRO A 6 15.48 -28.44 9.60
C PRO A 6 15.81 -26.95 9.84
N LEU A 7 17.07 -26.62 10.14
CA LEU A 7 17.52 -25.25 10.38
C LEU A 7 17.53 -24.41 9.09
N LEU A 8 17.86 -25.03 7.95
CA LEU A 8 17.81 -24.38 6.64
C LEU A 8 16.36 -24.04 6.23
N LEU A 9 15.44 -25.00 6.40
CA LEU A 9 14.02 -24.79 6.11
C LEU A 9 13.43 -23.72 7.05
N ALA A 10 13.80 -23.78 8.34
CA ALA A 10 13.44 -22.80 9.34
C ALA A 10 13.87 -21.38 8.97
N LEU A 11 15.13 -21.21 8.59
CA LEU A 11 15.70 -19.89 8.29
C LEU A 11 15.13 -19.33 6.98
N SER A 12 14.89 -20.18 5.98
CA SER A 12 14.24 -19.81 4.72
C SER A 12 12.78 -19.39 4.94
N CYS A 13 12.00 -20.16 5.69
CA CYS A 13 10.61 -19.82 6.02
C CYS A 13 10.54 -18.55 6.86
N ALA A 14 11.43 -18.39 7.83
CA ALA A 14 11.45 -17.23 8.71
C ALA A 14 11.79 -15.94 7.98
N LEU A 15 12.82 -15.94 7.14
CA LEU A 15 13.19 -14.77 6.34
C LEU A 15 12.12 -14.41 5.29
N ALA A 16 11.40 -15.42 4.76
CA ALA A 16 10.23 -15.18 3.92
C ALA A 16 9.07 -14.55 4.74
N ALA A 17 8.74 -15.12 5.90
CA ALA A 17 7.67 -14.67 6.78
C ALA A 17 7.91 -13.28 7.40
N CYS A 18 9.13 -13.00 7.89
CA CYS A 18 9.59 -11.67 8.35
C CYS A 18 9.33 -10.57 7.32
N GLY A 19 9.26 -10.98 6.05
CA GLY A 19 9.20 -10.12 4.91
C GLY A 19 7.80 -9.81 4.39
N ASP A 20 6.82 -10.71 4.57
CA ASP A 20 5.65 -10.77 3.70
C ASP A 20 4.36 -10.24 4.34
N ALA A 21 4.21 -10.23 5.67
CA ALA A 21 3.20 -9.44 6.40
C ALA A 21 3.39 -9.61 7.91
N SER A 22 2.91 -8.65 8.71
CA SER A 22 2.66 -8.89 10.14
C SER A 22 1.28 -9.55 10.27
N PRO A 23 1.13 -10.74 10.88
CA PRO A 23 -0.19 -11.27 11.16
C PRO A 23 -0.89 -10.36 12.18
N THR A 24 -1.84 -9.55 11.72
CA THR A 24 -2.70 -8.77 12.60
C THR A 24 -3.66 -9.74 13.29
N ASN A 25 -3.27 -10.26 14.46
CA ASN A 25 -4.24 -10.74 15.43
C ASN A 25 -4.99 -9.52 15.95
N GLY A 26 -6.09 -9.17 15.29
CA GLY A 26 -7.07 -8.26 15.84
C GLY A 26 -7.79 -8.98 16.97
N ASP A 27 -7.27 -8.89 18.20
CA ASP A 27 -8.12 -9.04 19.37
C ASP A 27 -7.56 -8.35 20.62
N THR A 28 -8.40 -7.47 21.17
CA THR A 28 -8.50 -7.04 22.57
C THR A 28 -7.32 -6.30 23.20
N SER A 29 -7.50 -5.00 23.49
CA SER A 29 -7.73 -4.47 24.85
C SER A 29 -7.47 -2.96 24.90
N ALA A 30 -8.51 -2.18 25.22
CA ALA A 30 -8.42 -0.76 25.56
C ALA A 30 -8.09 -0.60 27.05
N PRO A 31 -7.31 0.42 27.45
CA PRO A 31 -7.39 0.92 28.81
C PRO A 31 -7.57 2.45 28.92
N GLY A 32 -8.60 2.83 29.68
CA GLY A 32 -8.58 3.78 30.81
C GLY A 32 -7.92 5.16 30.66
N LEU A 33 -8.76 6.21 30.63
CA LEU A 33 -8.41 7.59 30.97
C LEU A 33 -8.10 7.75 32.46
N GLU A 34 -6.99 8.38 32.82
CA GLU A 34 -6.86 9.20 34.04
C GLU A 34 -5.92 10.40 33.82
N THR A 35 -6.20 11.43 34.61
CA THR A 35 -5.94 12.88 34.48
C THR A 35 -4.61 13.36 35.09
N GLY A 36 -4.04 14.47 34.59
CA GLY A 36 -3.19 15.33 35.45
C GLY A 36 -2.17 16.28 34.80
N THR A 37 -2.60 17.53 34.55
CA THR A 37 -1.91 18.82 34.84
C THR A 37 -0.41 19.06 34.51
N THR A 38 -0.17 20.03 33.61
CA THR A 38 1.05 20.87 33.48
C THR A 38 1.02 22.09 34.41
N PRO A 39 2.15 22.79 34.66
CA PRO A 39 2.38 24.06 33.92
C PRO A 39 3.85 24.53 33.71
N GLY A 40 4.08 25.26 32.61
CA GLY A 40 4.67 26.62 32.71
C GLY A 40 6.02 26.93 32.03
N ARG A 41 5.95 27.85 31.04
CA ARG A 41 6.83 29.03 30.79
C ARG A 41 8.30 28.79 30.36
N ASP A 42 8.99 29.59 29.55
CA ASP A 42 8.79 30.91 28.89
C ASP A 42 9.92 31.11 27.83
N ALA A 43 9.70 32.10 26.94
CA ALA A 43 10.70 32.98 26.29
C ALA A 43 11.47 32.57 25.00
N ALA A 44 11.18 33.35 23.94
CA ALA A 44 11.94 33.65 22.72
C ALA A 44 13.13 34.62 23.02
N PRO A 45 13.84 35.31 22.08
CA PRO A 45 13.63 35.51 20.62
C PRO A 45 14.92 35.65 19.75
N SER A 46 14.76 36.28 18.56
CA SER A 46 15.74 36.93 17.66
C SER A 46 16.46 36.02 16.65
N ASP A 47 16.84 36.45 15.44
CA ASP A 47 16.47 37.55 14.54
C ASP A 47 16.93 37.12 13.13
N ALA A 48 16.31 37.68 12.09
CA ALA A 48 16.61 37.47 10.66
C ALA A 48 17.95 38.15 10.23
N PRO A 49 18.26 38.42 8.94
CA PRO A 49 17.79 37.93 7.63
C PRO A 49 18.96 37.64 6.63
N VAL A 50 18.63 37.49 5.33
CA VAL A 50 19.36 37.98 4.11
C VAL A 50 19.70 36.90 3.05
N ALA A 51 19.06 37.05 1.88
CA ALA A 51 19.41 36.53 0.54
C ALA A 51 20.14 37.65 -0.25
N PRO A 52 20.38 37.65 -1.60
CA PRO A 52 20.14 36.67 -2.67
C PRO A 52 21.29 36.61 -3.75
N GLY A 53 21.04 35.97 -4.90
CA GLY A 53 21.77 36.13 -6.18
C GLY A 53 21.96 34.80 -6.94
N ASP A 54 21.21 34.49 -8.01
CA ASP A 54 21.51 34.72 -9.45
C ASP A 54 22.91 34.16 -9.87
N ASP A 55 23.15 33.42 -10.95
CA ASP A 55 22.61 33.57 -12.30
C ASP A 55 23.12 32.45 -13.26
N SER A 56 22.42 32.27 -14.40
CA SER A 56 22.84 31.82 -15.75
C SER A 56 23.67 30.52 -16.06
N ALA A 57 23.09 29.72 -16.99
CA ALA A 57 23.71 28.67 -17.82
C ALA A 57 24.31 29.24 -19.13
N PRO A 58 25.03 28.46 -19.99
CA PRO A 58 24.34 27.71 -21.08
C PRO A 58 25.03 26.41 -21.66
N THR A 59 24.17 25.49 -22.17
CA THR A 59 24.18 24.58 -23.39
C THR A 59 25.48 24.14 -24.10
N GLU A 60 25.63 23.00 -24.82
CA GLU A 60 24.86 21.78 -25.17
C GLU A 60 25.81 20.80 -25.94
N GLY A 61 25.50 19.50 -26.01
CA GLY A 61 26.18 18.54 -26.88
C GLY A 61 25.64 17.10 -26.85
N GLY A 62 24.60 16.83 -27.67
CA GLY A 62 24.19 15.57 -28.34
C GLY A 62 24.21 14.21 -27.61
N ALA A 63 23.03 13.61 -27.37
CA ALA A 63 22.84 12.20 -26.97
C ALA A 63 21.96 11.42 -27.98
N PRO A 64 22.17 10.10 -28.18
CA PRO A 64 21.40 9.27 -29.13
C PRO A 64 20.05 8.81 -28.58
N ALA A 65 19.14 8.51 -29.52
CA ALA A 65 17.76 7.99 -29.40
C ALA A 65 17.30 7.53 -28.00
N GLY A 66 16.47 8.37 -27.37
CA GLY A 66 15.81 8.04 -26.11
C GLY A 66 14.72 7.00 -26.29
N ASP A 67 14.70 6.02 -25.38
CA ASP A 67 13.52 5.24 -25.00
C ASP A 67 12.44 6.20 -24.47
N SER A 68 11.79 6.96 -25.36
CA SER A 68 10.64 7.77 -24.99
C SER A 68 9.49 6.80 -24.73
N ASN A 69 9.15 6.62 -23.45
CA ASN A 69 7.78 6.25 -23.13
C ASN A 69 6.87 7.21 -23.90
N PRO A 70 5.72 6.75 -24.43
CA PRO A 70 4.75 7.70 -24.97
C PRO A 70 4.51 8.77 -23.89
N PRO A 71 4.46 10.07 -24.26
CA PRO A 71 4.00 11.08 -23.33
C PRO A 71 2.73 10.54 -22.68
N GLY A 72 2.65 10.66 -21.35
CA GLY A 72 1.48 10.17 -20.60
C GLY A 72 0.22 10.64 -21.32
N PRO A 73 -0.82 9.78 -21.45
CA PRO A 73 -1.96 10.09 -22.31
C PRO A 73 -2.46 11.49 -21.99
N ASP A 74 -2.59 12.34 -23.02
CA ASP A 74 -3.21 13.65 -22.88
C ASP A 74 -4.52 13.45 -22.13
N LEU A 75 -4.58 14.02 -20.92
CA LEU A 75 -5.73 13.82 -20.04
C LEU A 75 -6.97 14.33 -20.78
N PRO A 76 -8.10 13.61 -20.73
CA PRO A 76 -9.29 14.03 -21.45
C PRO A 76 -9.69 15.45 -21.04
N PRO A 77 -10.31 16.24 -21.93
CA PRO A 77 -10.82 17.55 -21.56
C PRO A 77 -11.76 17.42 -20.36
N PRO A 78 -11.79 18.42 -19.46
CA PRO A 78 -12.69 18.37 -18.30
C PRO A 78 -14.14 18.21 -18.76
N PRO A 79 -14.91 17.31 -18.12
CA PRO A 79 -16.33 17.20 -18.40
C PRO A 79 -17.03 18.51 -18.00
N SER A 80 -18.20 18.79 -18.59
CA SER A 80 -19.00 19.98 -18.27
C SER A 80 -19.34 20.11 -16.78
N CYS A 81 -19.47 18.97 -16.10
CA CYS A 81 -19.71 18.86 -14.67
C CYS A 81 -18.62 17.99 -14.02
N ALA A 82 -17.71 18.63 -13.27
CA ALA A 82 -16.69 17.96 -12.47
C ALA A 82 -16.89 18.27 -10.99
N ASP A 83 -16.67 17.29 -10.11
CA ASP A 83 -16.86 17.46 -8.66
C ASP A 83 -15.84 18.50 -8.12
N GLU A 84 -16.30 19.56 -7.45
CA GLU A 84 -15.43 20.59 -6.85
C GLU A 84 -15.22 20.39 -5.33
N CYS A 85 -15.98 19.47 -4.75
CA CYS A 85 -16.02 19.16 -3.32
C CYS A 85 -16.45 17.70 -3.12
N PHE A 86 -16.45 17.22 -1.86
CA PHE A 86 -16.94 15.89 -1.50
C PHE A 86 -18.24 15.96 -0.71
N VAL A 87 -19.04 14.89 -0.74
CA VAL A 87 -20.37 14.84 -0.10
C VAL A 87 -20.28 15.22 1.38
N GLY A 88 -21.09 16.20 1.80
CA GLY A 88 -21.14 16.67 3.19
C GLY A 88 -20.04 17.64 3.58
N GLN A 89 -19.09 17.96 2.69
CA GLN A 89 -18.11 19.02 2.94
C GLN A 89 -18.82 20.36 3.12
N THR A 90 -18.44 21.11 4.15
CA THR A 90 -18.94 22.47 4.37
C THR A 90 -17.84 23.50 4.12
N ARG A 91 -18.25 24.72 3.75
CA ARG A 91 -17.37 25.89 3.71
C ARG A 91 -18.11 27.15 4.15
N SER A 92 -17.36 28.09 4.73
CA SER A 92 -17.88 29.43 5.02
C SER A 92 -17.85 30.30 3.76
N SER A 93 -18.96 30.96 3.48
CA SER A 93 -19.11 31.96 2.41
C SER A 93 -19.82 33.19 2.98
N GLY A 94 -19.04 34.19 3.40
CA GLY A 94 -19.55 35.32 4.17
C GLY A 94 -20.14 34.86 5.51
N SER A 95 -21.40 35.22 5.78
CA SER A 95 -22.16 34.78 6.96
C SER A 95 -22.90 33.45 6.76
N THR A 96 -22.75 32.80 5.61
CA THR A 96 -23.48 31.55 5.28
C THR A 96 -22.55 30.35 5.25
N THR A 97 -23.06 29.20 5.71
CA THR A 97 -22.39 27.90 5.56
C THR A 97 -22.98 27.20 4.35
N GLN A 98 -22.14 26.96 3.34
CA GLN A 98 -22.54 26.16 2.18
C GLN A 98 -22.20 24.70 2.40
N THR A 99 -23.04 23.79 1.91
CA THR A 99 -22.81 22.35 1.99
C THR A 99 -22.70 21.75 0.60
N CYS A 100 -21.69 20.92 0.39
CA CYS A 100 -21.47 20.23 -0.87
C CYS A 100 -22.58 19.21 -1.13
N ALA A 101 -23.29 19.39 -2.25
CA ALA A 101 -24.43 18.58 -2.67
C ALA A 101 -24.36 18.27 -4.17
N LEU A 102 -25.11 17.26 -4.60
CA LEU A 102 -25.15 16.86 -6.01
C LEU A 102 -25.95 17.87 -6.84
N TYR A 103 -25.35 18.35 -7.92
CA TYR A 103 -25.93 19.25 -8.90
C TYR A 103 -26.07 18.52 -10.24
N SER A 104 -27.20 18.72 -10.93
CA SER A 104 -27.42 18.23 -12.28
C SER A 104 -27.30 19.37 -13.28
N ASP A 105 -26.39 19.24 -14.24
CA ASP A 105 -26.26 20.21 -15.34
C ASP A 105 -27.48 20.17 -16.27
N THR A 106 -28.23 19.07 -16.32
CA THR A 106 -29.42 18.92 -17.16
C THR A 106 -30.61 19.69 -16.57
N SER A 107 -30.93 19.46 -15.29
CA SER A 107 -32.06 20.13 -14.63
C SER A 107 -31.70 21.51 -14.06
N LYS A 108 -30.41 21.86 -14.07
CA LYS A 108 -29.85 23.08 -13.46
C LYS A 108 -30.21 23.22 -11.97
N ALA A 109 -30.34 22.10 -11.27
CA ALA A 109 -30.78 22.06 -9.88
C ALA A 109 -29.94 21.09 -9.04
N PHE A 110 -29.95 21.34 -7.72
CA PHE A 110 -29.46 20.36 -6.75
C PHE A 110 -30.45 19.21 -6.64
N ILE A 111 -29.92 17.98 -6.68
CA ILE A 111 -30.68 16.74 -6.62
C ILE A 111 -30.13 15.83 -5.51
N ALA A 112 -30.90 14.81 -5.12
CA ALA A 112 -30.41 13.79 -4.21
C ALA A 112 -29.43 12.84 -4.92
N LEU A 113 -28.47 12.30 -4.18
CA LEU A 113 -27.62 11.19 -4.65
C LEU A 113 -28.50 9.95 -4.91
N GLY A 114 -28.30 9.28 -6.04
CA GLY A 114 -29.02 8.06 -6.41
C GLY A 114 -28.26 6.77 -6.08
N GLY A 115 -28.72 5.66 -6.67
CA GLY A 115 -28.12 4.33 -6.52
C GLY A 115 -27.04 3.97 -7.54
N SER A 116 -26.57 4.94 -8.34
CA SER A 116 -25.50 4.74 -9.33
C SER A 116 -24.18 4.37 -8.65
N LEU A 117 -23.31 3.65 -9.36
CA LEU A 117 -21.94 3.37 -8.92
C LEU A 117 -21.16 4.67 -8.75
N ARG A 118 -21.38 5.67 -9.61
CA ARG A 118 -20.78 7.00 -9.42
C ARG A 118 -21.19 7.67 -8.12
N ASP A 119 -22.46 7.61 -7.75
CA ASP A 119 -22.91 8.19 -6.47
C ASP A 119 -22.45 7.38 -5.26
N ARG A 120 -22.33 6.06 -5.40
CA ARG A 120 -21.66 5.21 -4.40
C ARG A 120 -20.21 5.62 -4.19
N ALA A 121 -19.46 5.90 -5.26
CA ALA A 121 -18.09 6.39 -5.16
C ALA A 121 -18.04 7.72 -4.39
N ARG A 122 -18.94 8.66 -4.69
CA ARG A 122 -19.05 9.94 -3.97
C ARG A 122 -19.37 9.77 -2.49
N ARG A 123 -20.21 8.79 -2.12
CA ARG A 123 -20.49 8.46 -0.72
C ARG A 123 -19.26 7.86 -0.03
N HIS A 124 -18.53 6.95 -0.68
CA HIS A 124 -17.29 6.40 -0.14
C HIS A 124 -16.19 7.47 0.01
N GLU A 125 -16.09 8.43 -0.91
CA GLU A 125 -15.20 9.59 -0.76
C GLU A 125 -15.54 10.43 0.49
N GLY A 126 -16.82 10.74 0.69
CA GLY A 126 -17.27 11.44 1.90
C GLY A 126 -17.01 10.65 3.18
N TRP A 127 -17.27 9.35 3.15
CA TRP A 127 -17.01 8.42 4.26
C TRP A 127 -15.52 8.37 4.63
N MET A 128 -14.64 8.23 3.63
CA MET A 128 -13.20 8.25 3.81
C MET A 128 -12.75 9.53 4.49
N ARG A 129 -13.14 10.68 3.93
CA ARG A 129 -12.66 11.99 4.39
C ARG A 129 -13.20 12.41 5.75
N ARG A 130 -14.39 11.93 6.13
CA ARG A 130 -14.99 12.28 7.42
C ARG A 130 -14.45 11.44 8.57
N PHE A 131 -14.10 10.16 8.33
CA PHE A 131 -13.86 9.23 9.44
C PHE A 131 -12.62 8.34 9.34
N HIS A 132 -12.00 8.20 8.16
CA HIS A 132 -10.97 7.19 7.95
C HIS A 132 -9.61 7.76 7.62
N LEU A 133 -9.36 9.04 7.94
CA LEU A 133 -8.09 9.72 7.72
C LEU A 133 -7.51 10.33 9.01
N PRO A 134 -7.33 9.60 10.13
CA PRO A 134 -6.64 10.12 11.31
C PRO A 134 -5.25 10.63 10.94
N ASN A 135 -4.95 11.87 11.33
CA ASN A 135 -3.76 12.59 10.90
C ASN A 135 -3.49 12.46 9.37
N GLY A 136 -4.52 12.35 8.53
CA GLY A 136 -4.40 12.25 7.07
C GLY A 136 -4.06 10.88 6.50
N TYR A 137 -4.02 9.80 7.29
CA TYR A 137 -3.69 8.45 6.83
C TYR A 137 -4.87 7.49 6.95
N VAL A 138 -4.97 6.54 6.03
CA VAL A 138 -6.08 5.58 6.01
C VAL A 138 -6.05 4.68 7.25
N ALA A 139 -7.15 4.61 7.99
CA ALA A 139 -7.30 3.72 9.14
C ALA A 139 -8.76 3.27 9.32
N GLU A 140 -8.97 2.23 10.13
CA GLU A 140 -10.30 1.86 10.62
C GLU A 140 -10.74 2.80 11.73
N ALA A 141 -12.05 3.01 11.87
CA ALA A 141 -12.63 3.88 12.89
C ALA A 141 -13.52 3.08 13.84
N PHE A 142 -13.39 3.35 15.14
CA PHE A 142 -14.29 2.83 16.16
C PHE A 142 -15.13 3.98 16.69
N TYR A 143 -16.45 3.84 16.63
CA TYR A 143 -17.40 4.87 16.99
C TYR A 143 -17.94 4.69 18.42
N ALA A 144 -18.41 5.78 19.01
CA ALA A 144 -19.05 5.74 20.33
C ALA A 144 -20.29 4.84 20.34
N ASP A 145 -21.07 4.88 19.25
CA ASP A 145 -22.32 4.16 19.07
C ASP A 145 -22.57 3.86 17.57
N SER A 146 -23.75 3.29 17.28
CA SER A 146 -24.16 2.89 15.93
C SER A 146 -24.64 4.03 15.03
N ASN A 147 -24.64 5.29 15.50
CA ASN A 147 -24.93 6.46 14.65
C ASN A 147 -23.70 6.92 13.87
N HIS A 148 -22.51 6.47 14.25
CA HIS A 148 -21.23 6.73 13.56
C HIS A 148 -20.83 8.21 13.44
N ASP A 149 -21.35 9.08 14.31
CA ASP A 149 -21.05 10.52 14.25
C ASP A 149 -19.77 10.91 15.01
N LYS A 150 -19.33 10.10 15.97
CA LYS A 150 -18.16 10.36 16.81
C LYS A 150 -17.22 9.16 16.85
N VAL A 151 -16.01 9.35 16.32
CA VAL A 151 -14.91 8.38 16.47
C VAL A 151 -14.33 8.50 17.88
N VAL A 152 -14.06 7.35 18.52
CA VAL A 152 -13.46 7.26 19.86
C VAL A 152 -12.04 6.70 19.83
N THR A 153 -11.69 5.92 18.81
CA THR A 153 -10.32 5.45 18.56
C THR A 153 -10.18 4.95 17.12
N TYR A 154 -8.95 4.69 16.68
CA TYR A 154 -8.64 4.13 15.37
C TYR A 154 -7.92 2.79 15.50
N GLY A 155 -8.17 1.89 14.56
CA GLY A 155 -7.45 0.62 14.44
C GLY A 155 -6.90 0.43 13.03
N GLY A 156 -6.16 -0.66 12.81
CA GLY A 156 -5.56 -0.95 11.50
C GLY A 156 -4.54 0.08 11.02
N TYR A 157 -4.18 1.08 11.84
CA TYR A 157 -3.23 2.13 11.45
C TYR A 157 -1.81 1.59 11.18
N SER A 158 -1.51 0.38 11.66
CA SER A 158 -0.32 -0.32 11.22
C SER A 158 -0.30 -0.52 9.70
N ASP A 159 -1.43 -0.70 9.02
CA ASP A 159 -1.48 -0.81 7.55
C ASP A 159 -1.80 0.52 6.87
N ALA A 160 -1.61 1.66 7.57
CA ALA A 160 -2.00 2.94 7.06
C ALA A 160 -1.19 3.37 5.81
N ALA A 161 0.09 3.05 5.75
CA ALA A 161 0.93 3.44 4.61
C ALA A 161 0.51 2.77 3.29
N ILE A 162 0.27 1.45 3.30
CA ILE A 162 -0.23 0.75 2.11
C ILE A 162 -1.57 1.35 1.67
N TRP A 163 -2.53 1.48 2.58
CA TRP A 163 -3.87 1.93 2.22
C TRP A 163 -3.95 3.41 1.87
N THR A 164 -3.09 4.25 2.43
CA THR A 164 -2.95 5.65 2.01
C THR A 164 -2.38 5.75 0.60
N GLY A 165 -1.40 4.90 0.26
CA GLY A 165 -0.89 4.80 -1.10
C GLY A 165 -1.91 4.27 -2.11
N THR A 166 -2.69 3.25 -1.75
CA THR A 166 -3.78 2.73 -2.59
C THR A 166 -4.90 3.76 -2.76
N TYR A 167 -5.20 4.56 -1.72
CA TYR A 167 -6.15 5.67 -1.82
C TYR A 167 -5.61 6.81 -2.69
N LEU A 168 -4.31 7.10 -2.63
CA LEU A 168 -3.65 8.03 -3.57
C LEU A 168 -3.80 7.54 -5.02
N ALA A 169 -3.64 6.23 -5.28
CA ALA A 169 -3.87 5.66 -6.60
C ALA A 169 -5.33 5.85 -7.05
N ALA A 170 -6.30 5.56 -6.18
CA ALA A 170 -7.72 5.74 -6.46
C ALA A 170 -8.06 7.21 -6.80
N GLU A 171 -7.53 8.17 -6.04
CA GLU A 171 -7.77 9.61 -6.27
C GLU A 171 -7.06 10.13 -7.52
N ALA A 172 -5.87 9.61 -7.84
CA ALA A 172 -5.19 9.91 -9.08
C ALA A 172 -5.99 9.39 -10.29
N LEU A 173 -6.51 8.16 -10.22
CA LEU A 173 -7.41 7.59 -11.23
C LEU A 173 -8.71 8.40 -11.35
N ARG A 174 -9.30 8.82 -10.22
CA ARG A 174 -10.47 9.72 -10.21
C ARG A 174 -10.17 11.01 -10.96
N TYR A 175 -9.03 11.65 -10.71
CA TYR A 175 -8.66 12.87 -11.41
C TYR A 175 -8.42 12.63 -12.90
N GLN A 176 -7.79 11.52 -13.28
CA GLN A 176 -7.57 11.17 -14.68
C GLN A 176 -8.90 11.02 -15.45
N VAL A 177 -9.92 10.42 -14.83
CA VAL A 177 -11.23 10.20 -15.46
C VAL A 177 -12.13 11.44 -15.42
N THR A 178 -12.14 12.16 -14.30
CA THR A 178 -13.17 13.18 -14.03
C THR A 178 -12.67 14.62 -14.16
N ARG A 179 -11.35 14.82 -14.12
CA ARG A 179 -10.71 16.14 -14.02
C ARG A 179 -11.20 16.97 -12.82
N SER A 180 -11.74 16.32 -11.78
CA SER A 180 -12.23 16.94 -10.56
C SER A 180 -11.13 17.72 -9.85
N SER A 181 -11.39 18.99 -9.54
CA SER A 181 -10.48 19.83 -8.76
C SER A 181 -10.32 19.32 -7.33
N ASP A 182 -11.39 18.75 -6.76
CA ASP A 182 -11.35 18.09 -5.45
C ASP A 182 -10.42 16.86 -5.46
N ALA A 183 -10.46 16.04 -6.52
CA ALA A 183 -9.56 14.90 -6.68
C ALA A 183 -8.09 15.36 -6.76
N LEU A 184 -7.79 16.35 -7.61
CA LEU A 184 -6.44 16.89 -7.72
C LEU A 184 -5.92 17.44 -6.40
N ALA A 185 -6.75 18.21 -5.68
CA ALA A 185 -6.39 18.74 -4.38
C ALA A 185 -6.07 17.62 -3.38
N ASN A 186 -6.79 16.50 -3.43
CA ASN A 186 -6.55 15.37 -2.56
C ASN A 186 -5.31 14.57 -2.93
N VAL A 187 -5.05 14.36 -4.22
CA VAL A 187 -3.80 13.76 -4.70
C VAL A 187 -2.61 14.54 -4.16
N LYS A 188 -2.63 15.88 -4.23
CA LYS A 188 -1.57 16.74 -3.69
C LYS A 188 -1.41 16.57 -2.17
N ARG A 189 -2.52 16.56 -1.41
CA ARG A 189 -2.50 16.34 0.04
C ARG A 189 -1.91 14.96 0.40
N LEU A 190 -2.35 13.91 -0.26
CA LEU A 190 -1.90 12.54 0.00
C LEU A 190 -0.42 12.35 -0.35
N VAL A 191 0.07 12.96 -1.43
CA VAL A 191 1.52 12.98 -1.73
C VAL A 191 2.31 13.65 -0.61
N ALA A 192 1.85 14.81 -0.12
CA ALA A 192 2.49 15.48 1.00
C ALA A 192 2.47 14.61 2.27
N LYS A 193 1.35 13.99 2.61
CA LYS A 193 1.24 13.08 3.78
C LYS A 193 2.17 11.88 3.67
N ILE A 194 2.25 11.24 2.51
CA ILE A 194 3.20 10.14 2.30
C ILE A 194 4.65 10.63 2.41
N ASP A 195 4.98 11.83 1.94
CA ASP A 195 6.32 12.41 2.10
C ASP A 195 6.73 12.54 3.58
N GLU A 196 5.80 12.92 4.46
CA GLU A 196 6.06 13.04 5.90
C GLU A 196 6.50 11.69 6.52
N LEU A 197 5.93 10.56 6.07
CA LEU A 197 6.31 9.23 6.55
C LEU A 197 7.79 8.88 6.28
N PHE A 198 8.41 9.50 5.27
CA PHE A 198 9.84 9.38 4.99
C PHE A 198 10.67 10.49 5.64
N GLU A 199 10.10 11.69 5.77
CA GLU A 199 10.81 12.81 6.37
C GLU A 199 11.09 12.55 7.85
N LEU A 200 10.09 12.06 8.59
CA LEU A 200 10.16 11.90 10.04
C LEU A 200 11.13 10.80 10.49
N THR A 201 11.40 9.80 9.65
CA THR A 201 12.30 8.70 10.01
C THR A 201 13.76 9.14 9.93
N GLY A 202 14.06 10.16 9.11
CA GLY A 202 15.41 10.67 8.89
C GLY A 202 16.34 9.73 8.13
N HIS A 203 15.88 8.52 7.75
CA HIS A 203 16.72 7.50 7.11
C HIS A 203 16.40 7.40 5.62
N PRO A 204 17.39 7.54 4.71
CA PRO A 204 17.18 7.44 3.28
C PRO A 204 16.39 6.19 2.90
N GLY A 205 15.28 6.38 2.20
CA GLY A 205 14.41 5.30 1.72
C GLY A 205 13.55 4.60 2.77
N TYR A 206 13.75 4.82 4.08
CA TYR A 206 12.95 4.16 5.11
C TYR A 206 11.70 5.00 5.45
N MET A 207 10.55 4.35 5.45
CA MET A 207 9.25 4.95 5.71
C MET A 207 8.67 4.42 7.02
N ALA A 208 7.97 5.26 7.78
CA ALA A 208 7.10 4.82 8.87
C ALA A 208 5.78 4.22 8.35
N ARG A 209 5.10 3.42 9.16
CA ARG A 209 3.77 2.87 8.84
C ARG A 209 2.67 3.90 9.02
N PHE A 210 2.83 4.72 10.06
CA PHE A 210 1.91 5.77 10.49
C PHE A 210 2.68 6.75 11.37
N TRP A 211 2.20 7.99 11.47
CA TRP A 211 2.62 8.90 12.54
C TRP A 211 1.45 9.78 12.98
N ALA A 212 1.49 10.23 14.22
CA ALA A 212 0.59 11.26 14.72
C ALA A 212 1.22 12.08 15.86
N PRO A 213 0.78 13.33 16.07
CA PRO A 213 1.07 14.04 17.30
C PRO A 213 0.58 13.26 18.52
N THR A 214 1.27 13.37 19.65
CA THR A 214 0.81 12.81 20.94
C THR A 214 -0.02 13.82 21.75
N GLN A 215 -0.14 15.05 21.25
CA GLN A 215 -0.86 16.16 21.87
C GLN A 215 -1.62 16.96 20.79
N SER A 216 -2.48 16.27 20.05
CA SER A 216 -3.29 16.87 18.97
C SER A 216 -4.55 17.57 19.47
N GLY A 217 -5.00 17.28 20.69
CA GLY A 217 -6.30 17.73 21.19
C GLY A 217 -7.47 16.85 20.73
N ASP A 218 -7.19 15.80 19.96
CA ASP A 218 -8.13 14.74 19.61
C ASP A 218 -7.77 13.47 20.39
N ALA A 219 -8.59 13.13 21.40
CA ALA A 219 -8.37 11.96 22.25
C ALA A 219 -8.31 10.63 21.47
N ALA A 220 -8.99 10.54 20.31
CA ALA A 220 -8.95 9.34 19.48
C ALA A 220 -7.59 9.15 18.79
N ILE A 221 -6.88 10.25 18.50
CA ILE A 221 -5.53 10.25 17.93
C ILE A 221 -4.48 10.13 19.04
N ASP A 222 -4.60 10.93 20.09
CA ASP A 222 -3.62 10.98 21.19
C ASP A 222 -3.53 9.62 21.90
N GLY A 223 -4.65 8.91 22.02
CA GLY A 223 -4.73 7.57 22.60
C GLY A 223 -4.10 6.45 21.76
N LEU A 224 -3.63 6.73 20.53
CA LEU A 224 -2.94 5.73 19.70
C LEU A 224 -1.51 5.47 20.17
N TYR A 225 -0.89 6.44 20.87
CA TYR A 225 0.46 6.26 21.36
C TYR A 225 0.48 5.31 22.57
N ASN A 226 1.45 4.39 22.55
CA ASN A 226 1.69 3.43 23.63
C ASN A 226 3.20 3.26 23.77
N ALA A 227 3.78 3.80 24.85
CA ALA A 227 5.22 3.76 25.11
C ALA A 227 5.76 2.33 25.37
N SER A 228 4.88 1.37 25.73
CA SER A 228 5.25 -0.03 25.90
C SER A 228 5.24 -0.81 24.58
N ASN A 229 4.70 -0.24 23.50
CA ASN A 229 4.78 -0.83 22.17
C ASN A 229 6.15 -0.54 21.57
N GLY A 230 7.01 -1.56 21.44
CA GLY A 230 8.36 -1.43 20.88
C GLY A 230 8.43 -1.00 19.40
N ARG A 231 7.29 -0.88 18.71
CA ARG A 231 7.21 -0.26 17.37
C ARG A 231 6.92 1.23 17.41
N HIS A 232 6.45 1.78 18.53
CA HIS A 232 6.15 3.20 18.66
C HIS A 232 7.41 3.95 19.07
N HIS A 233 7.89 4.80 18.17
CA HIS A 233 9.06 5.63 18.39
C HIS A 233 8.60 7.05 18.68
N ALA A 234 8.83 7.53 19.89
CA ALA A 234 8.59 8.92 20.25
C ALA A 234 9.63 9.84 19.61
N ALA A 235 9.20 10.96 19.05
CA ALA A 235 10.07 11.96 18.45
C ALA A 235 9.45 13.37 18.54
N SER A 236 10.13 14.34 17.95
CA SER A 236 9.61 15.68 17.70
C SER A 236 9.61 15.95 16.21
N TYR A 237 8.50 16.44 15.67
CA TYR A 237 8.36 16.79 14.26
C TYR A 237 7.59 18.10 14.13
N LYS A 238 8.13 19.04 13.37
CA LYS A 238 7.58 20.40 13.20
C LYS A 238 7.27 21.10 14.53
N GLY A 239 8.12 20.88 15.54
CA GLY A 239 8.00 21.50 16.87
C GLY A 239 6.94 20.89 17.78
N GLN A 240 6.34 19.75 17.42
CA GLN A 240 5.32 19.05 18.21
C GLN A 240 5.79 17.66 18.63
N PRO A 241 5.48 17.22 19.87
CA PRO A 241 5.70 15.85 20.29
C PRO A 241 4.81 14.91 19.48
N MET A 242 5.41 13.82 19.00
CA MET A 242 4.75 12.88 18.10
C MET A 242 5.27 11.46 18.35
N PHE A 243 4.56 10.48 17.78
CA PHE A 243 5.08 9.14 17.63
C PHE A 243 4.96 8.70 16.17
N TRP A 244 5.81 7.76 15.78
CA TRP A 244 5.65 7.02 14.54
C TRP A 244 5.72 5.52 14.79
N ASP A 245 4.95 4.77 13.98
CA ASP A 245 4.89 3.31 14.03
C ASP A 245 5.92 2.72 13.05
N GLY A 246 6.88 2.00 13.59
CA GLY A 246 8.01 1.39 12.88
C GLY A 246 7.83 -0.09 12.56
N ASN A 247 8.96 -0.79 12.41
CA ASN A 247 9.04 -2.15 11.85
C ASN A 247 8.25 -2.28 10.53
N THR A 248 8.32 -1.26 9.67
CA THR A 248 7.50 -1.09 8.47
C THR A 248 7.69 -2.23 7.49
N SER A 249 6.70 -3.10 7.28
CA SER A 249 6.80 -4.28 6.41
C SER A 249 6.87 -3.93 4.91
N ARG A 250 7.32 -4.84 4.05
CA ARG A 250 7.57 -4.52 2.62
C ARG A 250 6.28 -4.12 1.91
N ASP A 251 5.18 -4.77 2.28
CA ASP A 251 3.83 -4.56 1.76
C ASP A 251 3.36 -3.12 1.99
N GLN A 252 3.87 -2.40 2.99
CA GLN A 252 3.55 -0.99 3.21
C GLN A 252 4.02 -0.09 2.05
N TYR A 253 5.14 -0.45 1.42
CA TYR A 253 5.68 0.31 0.29
C TYR A 253 4.86 0.09 -0.98
N GLN A 254 4.22 -1.08 -1.14
CA GLN A 254 3.60 -1.44 -2.41
C GLN A 254 2.47 -0.47 -2.80
N GLY A 255 1.62 -0.10 -1.84
CA GLY A 255 0.52 0.83 -2.06
C GLY A 255 1.05 2.23 -2.33
N VAL A 256 2.12 2.63 -1.63
CA VAL A 256 2.81 3.92 -1.87
C VAL A 256 3.37 4.00 -3.28
N TRP A 257 4.01 2.94 -3.76
CA TRP A 257 4.55 2.88 -5.13
C TRP A 257 3.43 2.88 -6.18
N LEU A 258 2.35 2.12 -5.96
CA LEU A 258 1.17 2.17 -6.81
C LEU A 258 0.59 3.59 -6.89
N GLY A 259 0.41 4.22 -5.72
CA GLY A 259 -0.06 5.60 -5.59
C GLY A 259 0.83 6.59 -6.31
N TRP A 260 2.14 6.54 -6.09
CA TRP A 260 3.12 7.42 -6.74
C TRP A 260 3.13 7.28 -8.26
N SER A 261 3.01 6.07 -8.80
CA SER A 261 2.98 5.83 -10.26
C SER A 261 1.83 6.59 -10.93
N TYR A 262 0.61 6.47 -10.39
CA TYR A 262 -0.56 7.18 -10.91
C TYR A 262 -0.56 8.66 -10.57
N ALA A 263 -0.20 9.01 -9.35
CA ALA A 263 -0.14 10.41 -8.90
C ALA A 263 0.84 11.19 -9.77
N TYR A 264 2.00 10.63 -10.11
CA TYR A 264 2.97 11.31 -10.96
C TYR A 264 2.42 11.62 -12.36
N GLN A 265 1.59 10.73 -12.92
CA GLN A 265 0.87 10.99 -14.19
C GLN A 265 -0.21 12.06 -14.01
N ALA A 266 -1.00 11.98 -12.93
CA ALA A 266 -2.05 12.94 -12.60
C ALA A 266 -1.49 14.36 -12.31
N LEU A 267 -0.29 14.47 -11.76
CA LEU A 267 0.33 15.71 -11.30
C LEU A 267 1.16 16.41 -12.38
N ALA A 268 0.87 16.21 -13.67
CA ALA A 268 1.61 16.83 -14.77
C ALA A 268 1.75 18.36 -14.61
N SER A 269 0.71 19.04 -14.10
CA SER A 269 0.67 20.49 -13.83
C SER A 269 1.11 20.90 -12.42
N ALA A 270 1.72 19.99 -11.65
CA ALA A 270 2.04 20.16 -10.23
C ALA A 270 3.50 19.72 -9.97
N PRO A 271 4.49 20.54 -10.40
CA PRO A 271 5.90 20.14 -10.41
C PRO A 271 6.50 19.94 -9.01
N ALA A 272 6.04 20.70 -8.01
CA ALA A 272 6.50 20.55 -6.62
C ALA A 272 6.14 19.18 -6.05
N GLU A 273 4.90 18.73 -6.25
CA GLU A 273 4.43 17.43 -5.79
C GLU A 273 5.07 16.28 -6.58
N ARG A 274 5.32 16.46 -7.89
CA ARG A 274 6.13 15.50 -8.67
C ARG A 274 7.56 15.39 -8.16
N GLU A 275 8.15 16.48 -7.67
CA GLU A 275 9.49 16.46 -7.08
C GLU A 275 9.53 15.71 -5.74
N LEU A 276 8.51 15.84 -4.89
CA LEU A 276 8.42 15.03 -3.66
C LEU A 276 8.45 13.53 -3.98
N ILE A 277 7.58 13.08 -4.90
CA ILE A 277 7.55 11.69 -5.36
C ILE A 277 8.92 11.27 -5.90
N ARG A 278 9.51 12.07 -6.80
CA ARG A 278 10.77 11.78 -7.45
C ARG A 278 11.92 11.62 -6.47
N LYS A 279 12.06 12.58 -5.54
CA LYS A 279 13.09 12.57 -4.50
C LYS A 279 13.03 11.28 -3.68
N ARG A 280 11.84 10.87 -3.23
CA ARG A 280 11.67 9.67 -2.40
C ARG A 280 11.89 8.39 -3.19
N ALA A 281 11.32 8.29 -4.39
CA ALA A 281 11.50 7.14 -5.27
C ALA A 281 12.98 6.90 -5.60
N VAL A 282 13.73 7.97 -5.92
CA VAL A 282 15.17 7.90 -6.23
C VAL A 282 15.98 7.50 -5.01
N ALA A 283 15.71 8.09 -3.84
CA ALA A 283 16.40 7.73 -2.59
C ALA A 283 16.23 6.23 -2.27
N ILE A 284 15.03 5.66 -2.46
CA ILE A 284 14.80 4.24 -2.25
C ILE A 284 15.63 3.38 -3.20
N VAL A 285 15.58 3.62 -4.52
CA VAL A 285 16.34 2.78 -5.46
C VAL A 285 17.84 2.91 -5.27
N GLU A 286 18.35 4.09 -4.91
CA GLU A 286 19.76 4.27 -4.57
C GLU A 286 20.16 3.43 -3.33
N GLU A 287 19.29 3.32 -2.31
CA GLU A 287 19.52 2.40 -1.19
C GLU A 287 19.46 0.92 -1.59
N LEU A 288 18.56 0.54 -2.51
CA LEU A 288 18.43 -0.84 -2.98
C LEU A 288 19.59 -1.28 -3.88
N MET A 289 20.16 -0.36 -4.66
CA MET A 289 21.33 -0.62 -5.52
C MET A 289 22.60 -0.88 -4.72
N LYS A 290 22.74 -0.29 -3.53
CA LYS A 290 23.93 -0.42 -2.68
C LYS A 290 24.16 -1.87 -2.24
N VAL A 291 25.37 -2.37 -2.52
CA VAL A 291 25.91 -3.58 -1.89
C VAL A 291 26.64 -3.18 -0.62
N ARG A 292 25.98 -3.35 0.53
CA ARG A 292 26.58 -3.08 1.85
C ARG A 292 27.36 -4.31 2.28
N LYS A 293 28.67 -4.16 2.45
CA LYS A 293 29.55 -5.28 2.83
C LYS A 293 29.58 -5.46 4.33
N GLN A 294 29.57 -6.71 4.78
CA GLN A 294 29.82 -7.08 6.19
C GLN A 294 28.91 -6.38 7.21
N VAL A 295 27.62 -6.21 6.89
CA VAL A 295 26.64 -5.63 7.80
C VAL A 295 26.54 -6.51 9.06
N PRO A 296 26.72 -5.97 10.26
CA PRO A 296 26.57 -6.74 11.49
C PRO A 296 25.09 -7.05 11.70
N VAL A 297 24.72 -8.33 11.66
CA VAL A 297 23.34 -8.79 11.85
C VAL A 297 23.32 -9.78 13.01
N THR A 298 22.37 -9.62 13.93
CA THR A 298 22.13 -10.61 14.96
C THR A 298 20.97 -11.51 14.53
N LEU A 299 21.25 -12.80 14.37
CA LEU A 299 20.24 -13.82 14.11
C LEU A 299 19.89 -14.52 15.42
N ARG A 300 18.61 -14.47 15.82
CA ARG A 300 18.07 -15.16 16.98
C ARG A 300 17.15 -16.29 16.55
N PHE A 301 17.37 -17.50 17.08
CA PHE A 301 16.59 -18.70 16.74
C PHE A 301 16.54 -19.68 17.92
N LYS A 302 15.58 -20.60 17.94
CA LYS A 302 15.51 -21.66 18.96
C LYS A 302 16.30 -22.90 18.54
N LEU A 303 17.16 -23.41 19.41
CA LEU A 303 17.83 -24.70 19.28
C LEU A 303 17.70 -25.47 20.61
N GLY A 304 17.18 -26.70 20.57
CA GLY A 304 16.96 -27.49 21.79
C GLY A 304 15.98 -26.86 22.79
N GLY A 305 15.05 -26.01 22.32
CA GLY A 305 14.08 -25.30 23.16
C GLY A 305 14.60 -23.98 23.78
N SER A 306 15.89 -23.68 23.64
CA SER A 306 16.50 -22.45 24.13
C SER A 306 16.81 -21.48 23.01
N TRP A 307 16.68 -20.17 23.28
CA TRP A 307 17.10 -19.13 22.36
C TRP A 307 18.61 -19.12 22.20
N GLN A 308 19.07 -19.06 20.95
CA GLN A 308 20.44 -18.84 20.54
C GLN A 308 20.52 -17.52 19.79
N GLU A 309 21.61 -16.79 19.98
CA GLU A 309 21.94 -15.61 19.20
C GLU A 309 23.26 -15.84 18.47
N LEU A 310 23.24 -15.59 17.17
CA LEU A 310 24.38 -15.75 16.29
C LEU A 310 24.69 -14.39 15.65
N PRO A 311 25.80 -13.74 16.04
CA PRO A 311 26.28 -12.57 15.34
C PRO A 311 26.84 -12.97 13.98
N LEU A 312 26.38 -12.29 12.93
CA LEU A 312 26.73 -12.52 11.55
C LEU A 312 27.28 -11.24 10.93
N LYS A 313 28.10 -11.39 9.88
CA LYS A 313 28.46 -10.30 8.98
C LYS A 313 27.99 -10.68 7.59
N LEU A 314 26.96 -9.98 7.11
CA LEU A 314 26.29 -10.30 5.85
C LEU A 314 26.48 -9.16 4.86
N ASP A 315 26.83 -9.50 3.63
CA ASP A 315 26.72 -8.60 2.50
C ASP A 315 25.23 -8.48 2.12
N MET A 316 24.71 -7.26 2.12
CA MET A 316 23.29 -6.95 1.93
C MET A 316 23.08 -5.99 0.75
N GLN A 317 22.29 -6.44 -0.24
CA GLN A 317 21.74 -5.62 -1.33
C GLN A 317 20.21 -5.70 -1.28
N TYR A 318 19.50 -4.77 -1.92
CA TYR A 318 18.03 -4.68 -1.86
C TYR A 318 17.51 -4.48 -0.44
N ALA A 319 18.27 -3.74 0.37
CA ALA A 319 17.91 -3.44 1.74
C ALA A 319 18.02 -1.94 2.02
N ILE A 320 17.16 -1.46 2.89
CA ILE A 320 17.10 -0.11 3.41
C ILE A 320 17.36 -0.22 4.92
N MET A 321 18.35 0.50 5.42
CA MET A 321 18.75 0.39 6.83
C MET A 321 17.97 1.40 7.68
N ASN A 322 17.63 1.00 8.91
CA ASN A 322 17.02 1.86 9.90
C ASN A 322 17.78 1.75 11.24
N PRO A 323 18.84 2.55 11.42
CA PRO A 323 19.60 2.60 12.66
C PRO A 323 18.79 2.87 13.93
N THR A 324 17.64 3.57 13.84
CA THR A 324 16.77 3.82 15.01
C THR A 324 16.24 2.52 15.62
N GLU A 325 16.13 1.46 14.81
CA GLU A 325 15.63 0.15 15.21
C GLU A 325 16.75 -0.89 15.38
N TYR A 326 18.03 -0.50 15.36
CA TYR A 326 19.11 -1.45 15.58
C TYR A 326 19.06 -2.04 17.00
N LYS A 327 19.38 -3.33 17.11
CA LYS A 327 19.66 -3.99 18.38
C LYS A 327 21.13 -4.38 18.39
N ASN A 328 21.83 -4.05 19.48
CA ASN A 328 23.27 -4.33 19.64
C ASN A 328 24.13 -3.83 18.45
N GLY A 329 23.78 -2.66 17.90
CA GLY A 329 24.57 -2.00 16.84
C GLY A 329 24.29 -2.47 15.41
N GLY A 330 23.27 -3.30 15.17
CA GLY A 330 22.89 -3.69 13.82
C GLY A 330 21.46 -4.23 13.70
N PRO A 331 21.06 -4.64 12.49
CA PRO A 331 19.78 -5.30 12.29
C PRO A 331 19.64 -6.60 13.08
N PHE A 332 18.40 -6.91 13.43
CA PHE A 332 18.04 -8.06 14.25
C PHE A 332 17.00 -8.90 13.53
N ILE A 333 17.28 -10.19 13.38
CA ILE A 333 16.40 -11.16 12.74
C ILE A 333 16.05 -12.21 13.79
N GLU A 334 14.78 -12.32 14.16
CA GLU A 334 14.27 -13.34 15.06
C GLU A 334 13.45 -14.37 14.30
N VAL A 335 13.78 -15.64 14.48
CA VAL A 335 13.10 -16.77 13.89
C VAL A 335 12.27 -17.48 14.95
N GLY A 336 10.96 -17.51 14.78
CA GLY A 336 10.05 -18.06 15.79
C GLY A 336 9.45 -17.02 16.73
N SER A 337 8.63 -17.46 17.69
CA SER A 337 8.12 -16.64 18.78
C SER A 337 8.46 -17.26 20.13
N SER A 338 8.33 -16.47 21.21
CA SER A 338 8.50 -16.96 22.58
C SER A 338 7.51 -18.09 22.93
N SER A 339 6.27 -18.01 22.42
CA SER A 339 5.19 -18.98 22.64
C SER A 339 5.16 -20.14 21.64
N GLY A 340 5.84 -20.01 20.50
CA GLY A 340 5.91 -21.04 19.45
C GLY A 340 6.98 -22.11 19.71
N GLY A 341 6.70 -23.35 19.26
CA GLY A 341 7.71 -24.41 19.18
C GLY A 341 8.78 -24.12 18.11
N GLY A 342 9.73 -25.04 17.91
CA GLY A 342 10.83 -24.90 16.93
C GLY A 342 10.42 -24.84 15.43
N GLY A 343 9.13 -24.62 15.13
CA GLY A 343 8.54 -24.57 13.79
C GLY A 343 7.64 -23.35 13.52
N ASP A 344 7.56 -22.38 14.44
CA ASP A 344 6.69 -21.20 14.32
C ASP A 344 7.30 -20.10 13.45
N PHE A 345 7.59 -20.39 12.18
CA PHE A 345 8.31 -19.44 11.32
C PHE A 345 7.47 -18.23 10.91
N GLU A 346 6.15 -18.34 10.94
CA GLU A 346 5.22 -17.27 10.60
C GLU A 346 5.28 -16.08 11.58
N SER A 347 5.78 -16.30 12.80
CA SER A 347 5.95 -15.26 13.80
C SER A 347 7.31 -14.57 13.77
N SER A 348 8.14 -14.89 12.77
CA SER A 348 9.51 -14.37 12.68
C SER A 348 9.49 -12.86 12.42
N THR A 349 10.44 -12.14 13.00
CA THR A 349 10.52 -10.68 12.88
C THR A 349 11.89 -10.22 12.40
N MET A 350 11.91 -9.09 11.71
CA MET A 350 13.13 -8.41 11.31
C MET A 350 13.02 -6.93 11.64
N THR A 351 14.02 -6.42 12.34
CA THR A 351 14.05 -5.07 12.91
C THR A 351 15.37 -4.40 12.54
N GLY A 352 15.35 -3.08 12.32
CA GLY A 352 16.54 -2.33 11.92
C GLY A 352 16.84 -2.33 10.43
N LEU A 353 16.10 -3.07 9.60
CA LEU A 353 16.19 -2.96 8.15
C LEU A 353 14.86 -3.30 7.48
N ARG A 354 14.67 -2.82 6.25
CA ARG A 354 13.65 -3.33 5.32
C ARG A 354 14.29 -3.88 4.07
N GLU A 355 13.99 -5.13 3.73
CA GLU A 355 14.53 -5.79 2.54
C GLU A 355 13.47 -6.08 1.47
N PHE A 356 13.94 -6.11 0.22
CA PHE A 356 13.21 -6.40 -1.01
C PHE A 356 13.96 -7.47 -1.84
N ILE A 357 14.68 -8.37 -1.17
CA ILE A 357 15.59 -9.34 -1.77
C ILE A 357 14.81 -10.32 -2.65
N PRO A 358 15.03 -10.33 -3.99
CA PRO A 358 14.30 -11.21 -4.90
C PRO A 358 14.69 -12.69 -4.78
N ASP A 359 15.93 -12.98 -4.40
CA ASP A 359 16.45 -14.33 -4.19
C ASP A 359 17.18 -14.39 -2.85
N LEU A 360 16.58 -15.10 -1.91
CA LEU A 360 17.07 -15.17 -0.54
C LEU A 360 18.37 -15.99 -0.40
N ALA A 361 18.68 -16.84 -1.39
CA ALA A 361 19.91 -17.63 -1.36
C ALA A 361 21.16 -16.73 -1.33
N ALA A 362 21.09 -15.51 -1.90
CA ALA A 362 22.17 -14.55 -1.89
C ALA A 362 22.60 -14.13 -0.47
N VAL A 363 21.67 -14.09 0.49
CA VAL A 363 21.96 -13.79 1.90
C VAL A 363 22.25 -15.07 2.67
N LEU A 364 21.43 -16.10 2.48
CA LEU A 364 21.54 -17.33 3.27
C LEU A 364 22.83 -18.12 3.06
N LYS A 365 23.40 -18.07 1.84
CA LYS A 365 24.69 -18.72 1.54
C LYS A 365 25.86 -18.19 2.36
N GLN A 366 25.73 -16.99 2.93
CA GLN A 366 26.77 -16.36 3.73
C GLN A 366 26.77 -16.83 5.19
N VAL A 367 25.70 -17.50 5.65
CA VAL A 367 25.57 -17.94 7.04
C VAL A 367 26.49 -19.15 7.29
N PRO A 368 27.42 -19.08 8.26
CA PRO A 368 28.30 -20.20 8.60
C PRO A 368 27.49 -21.47 8.90
N ILE A 369 28.01 -22.64 8.50
CA ILE A 369 27.41 -23.98 8.68
C ILE A 369 26.17 -24.24 7.78
N LEU A 370 25.37 -23.22 7.47
CA LEU A 370 24.18 -23.35 6.62
C LEU A 370 24.47 -23.15 5.13
N GLY A 371 25.41 -22.29 4.78
CA GLY A 371 25.60 -21.83 3.40
C GLY A 371 25.81 -22.94 2.37
N ALA A 372 26.49 -24.03 2.75
CA ALA A 372 26.73 -25.18 1.88
C ALA A 372 25.47 -26.02 1.58
N LEU A 373 24.40 -25.86 2.36
CA LEU A 373 23.13 -26.57 2.19
C LEU A 373 22.08 -25.73 1.47
N VAL A 374 22.30 -24.42 1.36
CA VAL A 374 21.38 -23.50 0.67
C VAL A 374 21.39 -23.82 -0.82
N PRO A 375 20.22 -24.04 -1.45
CA PRO A 375 20.13 -24.26 -2.89
C PRO A 375 20.75 -23.12 -3.69
N ALA A 376 20.97 -23.37 -4.99
CA ALA A 376 21.49 -22.33 -5.88
C ALA A 376 20.66 -21.03 -5.85
N SER A 377 19.34 -21.18 -5.74
CA SER A 377 18.34 -20.10 -5.70
C SER A 377 17.23 -20.43 -4.69
N LEU A 378 16.75 -19.43 -3.97
CA LEU A 378 15.56 -19.45 -3.13
C LEU A 378 14.66 -18.28 -3.56
N PRO A 379 13.86 -18.48 -4.63
CA PRO A 379 13.12 -17.42 -5.29
C PRO A 379 12.04 -16.84 -4.40
N ARG A 380 11.94 -15.50 -4.38
CA ARG A 380 10.85 -14.76 -3.76
C ARG A 380 10.14 -13.94 -4.82
N SER A 381 9.23 -14.60 -5.53
CA SER A 381 8.54 -14.05 -6.70
C SER A 381 7.81 -12.72 -6.41
N GLY A 382 7.19 -12.58 -5.23
CA GLY A 382 6.58 -11.31 -4.80
C GLY A 382 7.61 -10.19 -4.63
N SER A 383 8.78 -10.50 -4.08
CA SER A 383 9.88 -9.53 -3.93
C SER A 383 10.50 -9.16 -5.28
N ALA A 384 10.61 -10.12 -6.21
CA ALA A 384 11.04 -9.85 -7.58
C ALA A 384 10.09 -8.89 -8.31
N LEU A 385 8.77 -9.08 -8.16
CA LEU A 385 7.76 -8.17 -8.71
C LEU A 385 7.86 -6.78 -8.10
N MET A 386 7.97 -6.68 -6.77
CA MET A 386 8.14 -5.40 -6.08
C MET A 386 9.40 -4.68 -6.54
N THR A 387 10.55 -5.34 -6.53
CA THR A 387 11.82 -4.73 -6.93
C THR A 387 11.77 -4.26 -8.38
N ALA A 388 11.27 -5.08 -9.31
CA ALA A 388 11.10 -4.65 -10.70
C ALA A 388 10.18 -3.42 -10.81
N SER A 389 9.05 -3.41 -10.09
CA SER A 389 8.10 -2.28 -10.07
C SER A 389 8.73 -1.00 -9.52
N ILE A 390 9.42 -1.09 -8.39
CA ILE A 390 10.11 0.02 -7.72
C ILE A 390 11.10 0.72 -8.67
N PHE A 391 11.98 -0.05 -9.31
CA PHE A 391 12.93 0.51 -10.26
C PHE A 391 12.23 1.09 -11.49
N ARG A 392 11.17 0.44 -11.97
CA ARG A 392 10.45 0.92 -13.15
C ARG A 392 9.73 2.25 -12.90
N ILE A 393 9.19 2.46 -11.69
CA ILE A 393 8.60 3.74 -11.27
C ILE A 393 9.71 4.78 -11.09
N ALA A 394 10.85 4.44 -10.51
CA ALA A 394 11.99 5.36 -10.46
C ALA A 394 12.42 5.84 -11.86
N LEU A 395 12.35 4.97 -12.87
CA LEU A 395 12.54 5.35 -14.26
C LEU A 395 11.39 6.23 -14.79
N GLN A 396 10.14 6.00 -14.42
CA GLN A 396 9.03 6.88 -14.81
C GLN A 396 9.22 8.31 -14.25
N VAL A 397 9.60 8.43 -12.98
CA VAL A 397 9.65 9.73 -12.30
C VAL A 397 10.90 10.53 -12.65
N THR A 398 11.94 9.91 -13.18
CA THR A 398 13.17 10.60 -13.62
C THR A 398 13.22 10.91 -15.11
N ASP A 399 12.23 10.44 -15.88
CA ASP A 399 12.21 10.59 -17.33
C ASP A 399 12.13 12.06 -17.77
N GLY A 400 13.04 12.47 -18.67
CA GLY A 400 13.12 13.84 -19.18
C GLY A 400 13.52 14.92 -18.16
N VAL A 401 13.97 14.56 -16.95
CA VAL A 401 14.31 15.53 -15.89
C VAL A 401 15.82 15.78 -15.85
N ALA A 402 16.25 16.95 -16.34
CA ALA A 402 17.68 17.28 -16.48
C ALA A 402 18.49 17.10 -15.19
N GLY A 403 17.98 17.58 -14.04
CA GLY A 403 18.65 17.43 -12.73
C GLY A 403 18.77 15.99 -12.21
N TYR A 404 18.13 15.03 -12.87
CA TYR A 404 18.18 13.60 -12.54
C TYR A 404 18.83 12.75 -13.63
N ALA A 405 19.33 13.33 -14.73
CA ALA A 405 19.81 12.58 -15.89
C ALA A 405 20.89 11.53 -15.55
N ALA A 406 21.91 11.90 -14.77
CA ALA A 406 22.97 10.97 -14.36
C ALA A 406 22.44 9.83 -13.45
N ARG A 407 21.60 10.18 -12.46
CA ARG A 407 20.95 9.21 -11.56
C ARG A 407 20.04 8.26 -12.33
N ARG A 408 19.25 8.78 -13.27
CA ARG A 408 18.44 8.01 -14.21
C ARG A 408 19.27 7.02 -15.00
N ALA A 409 20.40 7.45 -15.57
CA ALA A 409 21.27 6.56 -16.34
C ALA A 409 21.79 5.39 -15.48
N ALA A 410 22.18 5.66 -14.24
CA ALA A 410 22.58 4.62 -13.28
C ALA A 410 21.44 3.66 -12.94
N ILE A 411 20.24 4.19 -12.65
CA ILE A 411 19.04 3.39 -12.37
C ILE A 411 18.68 2.52 -13.57
N LYS A 412 18.75 3.08 -14.80
CA LYS A 412 18.44 2.34 -16.04
C LYS A 412 19.43 1.22 -16.29
N SER A 413 20.73 1.50 -16.17
CA SER A 413 21.78 0.49 -16.31
C SER A 413 21.59 -0.67 -15.31
N PHE A 414 21.24 -0.35 -14.06
CA PHE A 414 20.88 -1.36 -13.06
C PHE A 414 19.62 -2.13 -13.45
N TYR A 415 18.55 -1.45 -13.84
CA TYR A 415 17.30 -2.09 -14.25
C TYR A 415 17.49 -3.05 -15.43
N ASP A 416 18.12 -2.58 -16.51
CA ASP A 416 18.32 -3.33 -17.75
C ASP A 416 19.17 -4.61 -17.50
N SER A 417 20.15 -4.53 -16.59
CA SER A 417 21.00 -5.69 -16.23
C SER A 417 20.32 -6.71 -15.30
N HIS A 418 19.23 -6.35 -14.62
CA HIS A 418 18.60 -7.21 -13.61
C HIS A 418 17.18 -7.68 -13.97
N ILE A 419 16.47 -6.99 -14.87
CA ILE A 419 15.07 -7.29 -15.19
C ILE A 419 14.85 -8.74 -15.63
N ALA A 420 15.75 -9.31 -16.44
CA ALA A 420 15.63 -10.71 -16.89
C ALA A 420 15.69 -11.70 -15.72
N GLY A 421 16.51 -11.41 -14.70
CA GLY A 421 16.59 -12.19 -13.47
C GLY A 421 15.30 -12.08 -12.67
N TRP A 422 14.78 -10.87 -12.46
CA TRP A 422 13.52 -10.67 -11.74
C TRP A 422 12.33 -11.31 -12.45
N GLN A 423 12.28 -11.24 -13.78
CA GLN A 423 11.27 -11.94 -14.58
C GLN A 423 11.37 -13.47 -14.42
N THR A 424 12.58 -14.01 -14.41
CA THR A 424 12.79 -15.46 -14.20
C THR A 424 12.30 -15.91 -12.83
N LEU A 425 12.52 -15.10 -11.79
CA LEU A 425 12.00 -15.36 -10.45
C LEU A 425 10.48 -15.19 -10.39
N ALA A 426 9.92 -14.13 -10.99
CA ALA A 426 8.48 -13.89 -11.01
C ALA A 426 7.68 -14.99 -11.74
N LYS A 427 8.24 -15.60 -12.80
CA LYS A 427 7.64 -16.77 -13.48
C LYS A 427 7.54 -18.02 -12.58
N GLN A 428 8.23 -18.02 -11.45
CA GLN A 428 8.14 -19.06 -10.43
C GLN A 428 7.11 -18.71 -9.35
N TYR A 429 6.26 -17.69 -9.57
CA TYR A 429 5.17 -17.40 -8.65
C TYR A 429 4.30 -18.65 -8.48
N VAL A 430 4.29 -19.13 -7.24
CA VAL A 430 3.41 -20.18 -6.76
C VAL A 430 2.78 -19.60 -5.52
N GLN A 431 1.46 -19.62 -5.48
CA GLN A 431 0.78 -19.25 -4.26
C GLN A 431 0.75 -20.50 -3.35
N LEU A 432 1.23 -20.32 -2.12
CA LEU A 432 1.21 -21.34 -1.08
C LEU A 432 -0.21 -21.47 -0.51
N ASN A 433 -1.22 -21.79 -1.33
CA ASN A 433 -2.46 -22.39 -0.83
C ASN A 433 -2.15 -23.86 -0.68
N ASP A 434 -1.26 -24.13 0.27
CA ASP A 434 -0.87 -25.48 0.59
C ASP A 434 -2.15 -26.22 0.98
N ALA A 435 -2.33 -27.42 0.43
CA ALA A 435 -3.54 -28.20 0.60
C ALA A 435 -3.77 -28.47 2.10
N GLY A 436 -4.56 -27.60 2.76
CA GLY A 436 -4.79 -27.62 4.21
C GLY A 436 -4.65 -26.28 4.94
N GLN A 437 -4.15 -25.22 4.30
CA GLN A 437 -3.99 -23.91 4.96
C GLN A 437 -5.20 -22.96 4.78
N CYS A 438 -6.22 -23.37 4.05
CA CYS A 438 -7.52 -22.68 4.00
C CYS A 438 -7.38 -21.17 3.72
N TRP A 439 -6.59 -20.81 2.70
CA TRP A 439 -6.45 -19.42 2.23
C TRP A 439 -5.94 -18.40 3.24
N LYS A 440 -5.30 -18.81 4.36
CA LYS A 440 -4.72 -17.87 5.35
C LYS A 440 -3.76 -16.85 4.74
N SER A 441 -3.05 -17.22 3.67
CA SER A 441 -2.08 -16.36 2.97
C SER A 441 -2.67 -15.70 1.71
N TYR A 442 -3.99 -15.50 1.62
CA TYR A 442 -4.63 -14.87 0.46
C TYR A 442 -4.09 -13.45 0.19
N TYR A 443 -3.69 -12.73 1.23
CA TYR A 443 -3.12 -11.39 1.14
C TYR A 443 -1.88 -11.33 0.22
N ALA A 444 -1.18 -12.45 0.04
CA ALA A 444 -0.03 -12.56 -0.87
C ALA A 444 -0.39 -12.33 -2.35
N PHE A 445 -1.66 -12.48 -2.73
CA PHE A 445 -2.12 -12.08 -4.06
C PHE A 445 -2.07 -10.56 -4.20
N ASN A 446 -2.57 -9.80 -3.22
CA ASN A 446 -2.52 -8.33 -3.29
C ASN A 446 -1.08 -7.82 -3.39
N ILE A 447 -0.21 -8.40 -2.56
CA ILE A 447 1.26 -8.23 -2.56
C ILE A 447 1.89 -8.38 -3.94
N ALA A 448 1.33 -9.24 -4.79
CA ALA A 448 1.82 -9.47 -6.15
C ALA A 448 1.07 -8.65 -7.21
N PHE A 449 -0.25 -8.48 -7.08
CA PHE A 449 -1.08 -7.80 -8.08
C PHE A 449 -0.81 -6.30 -8.16
N GLU A 450 -0.60 -5.61 -7.03
CA GLU A 450 -0.31 -4.17 -7.04
C GLU A 450 1.00 -3.83 -7.77
N PRO A 451 2.17 -4.43 -7.45
CA PRO A 451 3.38 -4.15 -8.21
C PRO A 451 3.30 -4.63 -9.66
N LEU A 452 2.60 -5.73 -9.93
CA LEU A 452 2.38 -6.22 -11.29
C LEU A 452 1.54 -5.24 -12.12
N LEU A 453 0.51 -4.61 -11.54
CA LEU A 453 -0.31 -3.60 -12.22
C LEU A 453 0.56 -2.44 -12.73
N THR A 454 1.47 -1.95 -11.91
CA THR A 454 2.42 -0.90 -12.31
C THR A 454 3.31 -1.37 -13.46
N LEU A 455 3.89 -2.58 -13.37
CA LEU A 455 4.74 -3.14 -14.43
C LEU A 455 3.98 -3.27 -15.75
N LEU A 456 2.75 -3.78 -15.72
CA LEU A 456 1.90 -3.95 -16.90
C LEU A 456 1.53 -2.61 -17.56
N GLN A 457 1.53 -1.50 -16.82
CA GLN A 457 1.27 -0.18 -17.35
C GLN A 457 2.52 0.48 -17.93
N LEU A 458 3.61 0.42 -17.18
CA LEU A 458 4.84 1.12 -17.54
C LEU A 458 5.65 0.37 -18.61
N GLU A 459 5.52 -0.96 -18.71
CA GLU A 459 6.25 -1.74 -19.72
C GLU A 459 5.59 -1.77 -21.10
N ARG A 460 4.47 -1.06 -21.33
CA ARG A 460 3.78 -1.08 -22.64
C ARG A 460 4.67 -0.67 -23.82
N GLY A 461 5.67 0.18 -23.58
CA GLY A 461 6.68 0.57 -24.59
C GLY A 461 7.73 -0.52 -24.88
N ASN A 462 7.87 -1.52 -24.01
CA ASN A 462 8.77 -2.66 -24.17
C ASN A 462 7.96 -3.94 -24.36
N ALA A 463 7.65 -4.27 -25.62
CA ALA A 463 6.78 -5.40 -25.96
C ALA A 463 7.23 -6.73 -25.37
N ALA A 464 8.54 -6.99 -25.30
CA ALA A 464 9.08 -8.23 -24.74
C ALA A 464 8.90 -8.31 -23.22
N ALA A 465 9.21 -7.23 -22.50
CA ALA A 465 9.00 -7.18 -21.06
C ALA A 465 7.51 -7.23 -20.69
N HIS A 466 6.67 -6.44 -21.38
CA HIS A 466 5.22 -6.47 -21.19
C HIS A 466 4.64 -7.86 -21.44
N ALA A 467 5.04 -8.54 -22.52
CA ALA A 467 4.56 -9.89 -22.81
C ALA A 467 4.93 -10.89 -21.70
N THR A 468 6.12 -10.76 -21.10
CA THR A 468 6.52 -11.58 -19.95
C THR A 468 5.60 -11.34 -18.75
N TRP A 469 5.34 -10.09 -18.38
CA TRP A 469 4.47 -9.76 -17.25
C TRP A 469 3.01 -10.17 -17.49
N ALA A 470 2.48 -9.89 -18.67
CA ALA A 470 1.07 -10.12 -19.00
C ALA A 470 0.74 -11.60 -19.23
N ARG A 471 1.54 -12.30 -20.03
CA ARG A 471 1.26 -13.70 -20.39
C ARG A 471 1.85 -14.66 -19.38
N ASP A 472 3.15 -14.54 -19.10
CA ASP A 472 3.88 -15.58 -18.37
C ASP A 472 3.67 -15.47 -16.86
N VAL A 473 3.47 -14.26 -16.31
CA VAL A 473 3.22 -14.04 -14.89
C VAL A 473 1.73 -13.91 -14.58
N LEU A 474 1.06 -12.86 -15.09
CA LEU A 474 -0.37 -12.66 -14.85
C LEU A 474 -1.19 -13.84 -15.36
N GLY A 475 -1.09 -14.16 -16.66
CA GLY A 475 -1.91 -15.19 -17.30
C GLY A 475 -1.57 -16.62 -16.87
N ALA A 476 -0.29 -16.97 -16.76
CA ALA A 476 0.12 -18.34 -16.48
C ALA A 476 0.25 -18.66 -14.98
N LYS A 477 0.52 -17.68 -14.11
CA LYS A 477 0.89 -17.95 -12.71
C LYS A 477 -0.05 -17.34 -11.68
N MET A 478 -0.78 -16.28 -12.00
CA MET A 478 -1.62 -15.58 -11.01
C MET A 478 -3.11 -15.74 -11.30
N TRP A 479 -3.56 -15.35 -12.49
CA TRP A 479 -4.96 -15.37 -12.89
C TRP A 479 -5.66 -16.74 -12.71
N PRO A 480 -5.03 -17.89 -13.04
CA PRO A 480 -5.66 -19.20 -12.88
C PRO A 480 -6.12 -19.49 -11.45
N TYR A 481 -5.46 -18.92 -10.44
CA TYR A 481 -5.81 -19.10 -9.04
C TYR A 481 -7.01 -18.26 -8.60
N VAL A 482 -7.23 -17.09 -9.21
CA VAL A 482 -8.18 -16.08 -8.70
C VAL A 482 -9.35 -15.79 -9.65
N LYS A 483 -9.37 -16.39 -10.84
CA LYS A 483 -10.38 -16.14 -11.86
C LYS A 483 -11.83 -16.37 -11.40
N ASP A 484 -12.04 -17.30 -10.47
CA ASP A 484 -13.37 -17.67 -9.96
C ASP A 484 -13.63 -17.09 -8.55
N HIS A 485 -12.76 -16.19 -8.08
CA HIS A 485 -12.82 -15.63 -6.72
C HIS A 485 -13.68 -14.37 -6.61
N LYS A 486 -14.33 -13.93 -7.70
CA LYS A 486 -15.16 -12.71 -7.74
C LYS A 486 -14.42 -11.46 -7.26
N ASN A 487 -13.09 -11.42 -7.39
CA ASN A 487 -12.26 -10.30 -6.98
C ASN A 487 -12.24 -9.27 -8.12
N VAL A 488 -13.02 -8.19 -7.98
CA VAL A 488 -13.22 -7.19 -9.04
C VAL A 488 -11.92 -6.47 -9.38
N PHE A 489 -11.12 -6.12 -8.37
CA PHE A 489 -9.84 -5.45 -8.58
C PHE A 489 -8.89 -6.29 -9.44
N PHE A 490 -8.67 -7.56 -9.08
CA PHE A 490 -7.82 -8.47 -9.87
C PHE A 490 -8.42 -8.77 -11.24
N GLY A 491 -9.75 -8.89 -11.32
CA GLY A 491 -10.47 -9.12 -12.56
C GLY A 491 -10.30 -8.00 -13.58
N TYR A 492 -10.36 -6.74 -13.16
CA TYR A 492 -10.09 -5.59 -14.06
C TYR A 492 -8.63 -5.54 -14.51
N ILE A 493 -7.67 -5.84 -13.64
CA ILE A 493 -6.26 -5.96 -14.04
C ILE A 493 -6.10 -7.02 -15.14
N ALA A 494 -6.71 -8.19 -14.95
CA ALA A 494 -6.69 -9.28 -15.92
C ALA A 494 -7.39 -8.90 -17.24
N ALA A 495 -8.53 -8.21 -17.18
CA ALA A 495 -9.28 -7.78 -18.36
C ALA A 495 -8.52 -6.74 -19.19
N THR A 496 -7.85 -5.78 -18.53
CA THR A 496 -7.10 -4.71 -19.22
C THR A 496 -5.80 -5.23 -19.85
N HIS A 497 -5.07 -6.08 -19.12
CA HIS A 497 -3.68 -6.39 -19.48
C HIS A 497 -3.47 -7.82 -19.96
N GLY A 498 -4.44 -8.72 -19.74
CA GLY A 498 -4.39 -10.10 -20.16
C GLY A 498 -5.21 -10.34 -21.42
N SER A 499 -4.55 -10.46 -22.57
CA SER A 499 -5.22 -10.76 -23.85
C SER A 499 -6.02 -12.06 -23.73
N GLY A 500 -7.36 -11.95 -23.84
CA GLY A 500 -8.28 -13.09 -23.77
C GLY A 500 -8.42 -13.75 -22.40
N LEU A 501 -7.85 -13.19 -21.32
CA LEU A 501 -7.94 -13.80 -19.98
C LEU A 501 -9.34 -13.69 -19.36
N VAL A 502 -10.08 -12.63 -19.69
CA VAL A 502 -11.41 -12.34 -19.17
C VAL A 502 -12.37 -12.19 -20.34
N SER A 503 -13.35 -13.09 -20.42
CA SER A 503 -14.43 -13.01 -21.40
C SER A 503 -15.39 -11.86 -21.09
N ALA A 504 -16.18 -11.43 -22.08
CA ALA A 504 -17.22 -10.42 -21.87
C ALA A 504 -18.24 -10.82 -20.80
N ALA A 505 -18.59 -12.12 -20.71
CA ALA A 505 -19.49 -12.64 -19.68
C ALA A 505 -18.88 -12.57 -18.27
N GLN A 506 -17.60 -12.91 -18.12
CA GLN A 506 -16.88 -12.75 -16.85
C GLN A 506 -16.77 -11.28 -16.45
N LEU A 507 -16.49 -10.39 -17.40
CA LEU A 507 -16.44 -8.95 -17.13
C LEU A 507 -17.80 -8.41 -16.66
N ALA A 508 -18.90 -8.83 -17.29
CA ALA A 508 -20.25 -8.47 -16.87
C ALA A 508 -20.55 -8.96 -15.44
N GLU A 509 -20.13 -10.17 -15.08
CA GLU A 509 -20.27 -10.67 -13.71
C GLU A 509 -19.41 -9.87 -12.72
N LEU A 510 -18.18 -9.50 -13.06
CA LEU A 510 -17.34 -8.63 -12.23
C LEU A 510 -18.02 -7.27 -11.98
N ASN A 511 -18.63 -6.68 -13.00
CA ASN A 511 -19.37 -5.42 -12.88
C ASN A 511 -20.59 -5.56 -11.94
N LYS A 512 -21.30 -6.69 -12.02
CA LYS A 512 -22.39 -7.02 -11.10
C LYS A 512 -21.89 -7.17 -9.66
N GLN A 513 -20.76 -7.85 -9.45
CA GLN A 513 -20.14 -8.01 -8.14
C GLN A 513 -19.70 -6.65 -7.55
N LEU A 514 -19.20 -5.73 -8.37
CA LEU A 514 -18.93 -4.35 -7.92
C LEU A 514 -20.21 -3.63 -7.49
N GLY A 515 -21.30 -3.83 -8.23
CA GLY A 515 -22.63 -3.31 -7.89
C GLY A 515 -23.22 -3.85 -6.57
N GLN A 516 -22.70 -4.96 -6.08
CA GLN A 516 -23.05 -5.54 -4.77
C GLN A 516 -22.21 -5.00 -3.61
N PHE A 517 -21.16 -4.20 -3.88
CA PHE A 517 -20.32 -3.63 -2.83
C PHE A 517 -21.15 -2.74 -1.88
N PRO A 518 -21.03 -2.88 -0.54
CA PRO A 518 -21.87 -2.15 0.39
C PRO A 518 -21.75 -0.63 0.29
N GLU A 519 -22.88 0.05 0.46
CA GLU A 519 -22.93 1.50 0.65
C GLU A 519 -22.35 1.88 2.03
N PRO A 520 -21.76 3.07 2.20
CA PRO A 520 -21.48 3.62 3.51
C PRO A 520 -22.76 3.79 4.35
N PRO A 521 -22.70 3.59 5.68
CA PRO A 521 -21.50 3.30 6.46
C PRO A 521 -21.01 1.86 6.25
N LYS A 522 -19.72 1.70 5.92
CA LYS A 522 -19.09 0.39 5.69
C LYS A 522 -18.69 -0.21 7.04
N ILE A 523 -19.63 -0.86 7.70
CA ILE A 523 -19.46 -1.38 9.07
C ILE A 523 -19.14 -2.88 9.12
N ALA A 524 -18.56 -3.33 10.23
CA ALA A 524 -18.37 -4.74 10.55
C ALA A 524 -19.73 -5.41 10.85
N ARG A 525 -20.51 -5.71 9.80
CA ARG A 525 -21.76 -6.45 9.93
C ARG A 525 -21.49 -7.93 10.22
N ALA A 526 -22.38 -8.56 11.00
CA ALA A 526 -22.36 -10.00 11.17
C ALA A 526 -22.64 -10.70 9.82
N VAL A 527 -21.95 -11.79 9.55
CA VAL A 527 -22.07 -12.59 8.32
C VAL A 527 -22.39 -14.04 8.70
N ASN A 528 -23.35 -14.64 8.01
CA ASN A 528 -23.64 -16.07 8.07
C ASN A 528 -24.05 -16.61 6.70
N ASN A 529 -23.17 -17.41 6.11
CA ASN A 529 -23.28 -17.97 4.75
C ASN A 529 -23.53 -19.48 4.76
N ALA A 530 -23.65 -20.14 5.92
CA ALA A 530 -23.68 -21.59 6.08
C ALA A 530 -24.86 -22.31 5.41
N GLY A 531 -25.94 -21.58 5.07
CA GLY A 531 -27.07 -22.08 4.28
C GLY A 531 -27.21 -21.46 2.89
N LYS A 532 -26.37 -20.46 2.55
CA LYS A 532 -26.41 -19.75 1.27
C LYS A 532 -25.44 -20.33 0.25
N TYR A 533 -24.33 -20.89 0.74
CA TYR A 533 -23.27 -21.47 -0.08
C TYR A 533 -22.90 -22.87 0.44
N PRO A 534 -22.44 -23.77 -0.44
CA PRO A 534 -21.90 -25.05 0.01
C PRO A 534 -20.68 -24.82 0.91
N MET A 535 -20.61 -25.55 2.02
CA MET A 535 -19.51 -25.45 2.97
C MET A 535 -18.30 -26.27 2.53
N ASN A 536 -17.09 -25.77 2.84
CA ASN A 536 -15.85 -26.48 2.55
C ASN A 536 -15.59 -27.56 3.61
N SER A 537 -15.62 -28.83 3.21
CA SER A 537 -15.42 -29.96 4.12
C SER A 537 -14.01 -30.06 4.70
N LYS A 538 -13.02 -29.38 4.09
CA LYS A 538 -11.62 -29.39 4.53
C LYS A 538 -11.24 -28.13 5.31
N CYS A 539 -12.02 -27.05 5.17
CA CYS A 539 -11.72 -25.75 5.75
C CYS A 539 -12.89 -25.26 6.59
N ALA A 540 -12.82 -25.53 7.89
CA ALA A 540 -13.82 -25.09 8.85
C ALA A 540 -13.99 -23.56 8.78
N GLY A 541 -15.25 -23.10 8.78
CA GLY A 541 -15.58 -21.68 8.67
C GLY A 541 -15.43 -21.10 7.26
N GLN A 542 -15.15 -21.91 6.24
CA GLN A 542 -15.13 -21.49 4.84
C GLN A 542 -16.19 -22.19 3.99
N THR A 543 -16.64 -21.48 2.97
CA THR A 543 -17.48 -21.97 1.88
C THR A 543 -16.59 -22.64 0.82
N ALA A 544 -17.16 -23.60 0.09
CA ALA A 544 -16.46 -24.34 -0.97
C ALA A 544 -16.29 -23.51 -2.25
N VAL A 545 -16.99 -22.39 -2.37
CA VAL A 545 -16.97 -21.47 -3.51
C VAL A 545 -16.88 -20.04 -3.02
N ALA A 546 -16.31 -19.14 -3.80
CA ALA A 546 -16.24 -17.73 -3.42
C ALA A 546 -17.64 -17.13 -3.24
N VAL A 547 -17.85 -16.45 -2.11
CA VAL A 547 -19.11 -15.76 -1.82
C VAL A 547 -19.24 -14.49 -2.66
N ASP A 548 -20.47 -14.08 -2.94
CA ASP A 548 -20.75 -12.79 -3.57
C ASP A 548 -20.21 -11.63 -2.74
N VAL A 549 -19.84 -10.52 -3.39
CA VAL A 549 -19.28 -9.33 -2.73
C VAL A 549 -20.23 -8.80 -1.64
N ALA A 550 -21.54 -8.87 -1.83
CA ALA A 550 -22.54 -8.50 -0.81
C ALA A 550 -22.46 -9.35 0.47
N ASP A 551 -21.97 -10.59 0.37
CA ASP A 551 -21.93 -11.57 1.48
C ASP A 551 -20.55 -11.71 2.12
N ARG A 552 -19.56 -10.96 1.63
CA ARG A 552 -18.20 -11.01 2.18
C ARG A 552 -18.16 -10.46 3.60
N VAL A 553 -17.25 -11.04 4.39
CA VAL A 553 -16.80 -10.44 5.65
C VAL A 553 -16.11 -9.11 5.31
N MET A 554 -16.49 -8.05 6.01
CA MET A 554 -15.92 -6.71 5.80
C MET A 554 -14.54 -6.57 6.44
N SER A 555 -13.65 -5.87 5.75
CA SER A 555 -12.34 -5.45 6.26
C SER A 555 -11.93 -4.11 5.66
N ASP A 556 -10.79 -3.58 6.10
CA ASP A 556 -10.04 -2.48 5.51
C ASP A 556 -9.88 -2.49 3.98
N PHE A 557 -9.50 -3.64 3.40
CA PHE A 557 -9.39 -3.84 1.95
C PHE A 557 -9.85 -5.24 1.54
N ILE A 558 -11.12 -5.39 1.16
CA ILE A 558 -11.73 -6.72 0.94
C ILE A 558 -11.12 -7.51 -0.23
N TRP A 559 -10.39 -6.86 -1.14
CA TRP A 559 -9.71 -7.54 -2.26
C TRP A 559 -8.42 -8.25 -1.83
N GLN A 560 -7.90 -7.94 -0.64
CA GLN A 560 -6.77 -8.66 -0.03
C GLN A 560 -7.24 -9.84 0.84
N ARG A 561 -8.53 -9.91 1.20
CA ARG A 561 -9.08 -10.98 2.05
C ARG A 561 -9.58 -12.16 1.21
N ASP A 562 -9.56 -13.35 1.80
CA ASP A 562 -10.10 -14.53 1.13
C ASP A 562 -11.62 -14.39 0.92
N PRO A 563 -12.16 -14.83 -0.23
CA PRO A 563 -13.57 -14.67 -0.54
C PRO A 563 -14.42 -15.84 -0.02
N PHE A 564 -13.91 -16.69 0.87
CA PHE A 564 -14.56 -17.94 1.24
C PHE A 564 -15.17 -17.91 2.64
N GLY A 565 -14.92 -16.87 3.44
CA GLY A 565 -15.45 -16.74 4.80
C GLY A 565 -16.95 -17.06 4.92
N ALA A 566 -17.27 -18.09 5.72
CA ALA A 566 -18.64 -18.54 5.90
C ALA A 566 -19.37 -17.79 7.02
N SER A 567 -18.65 -17.26 8.00
CA SER A 567 -19.25 -16.52 9.10
C SER A 567 -18.26 -15.56 9.75
N ALA A 568 -18.76 -14.44 10.23
CA ALA A 568 -18.03 -13.54 11.09
C ALA A 568 -18.99 -12.86 12.07
N GLY A 569 -18.52 -12.59 13.29
CA GLY A 569 -19.21 -11.70 14.22
C GLY A 569 -19.30 -10.28 13.65
N GLY A 570 -20.23 -9.49 14.17
CA GLY A 570 -20.35 -8.08 13.84
C GLY A 570 -19.97 -7.19 15.02
N ASP A 571 -19.44 -6.01 14.71
CA ASP A 571 -19.33 -4.89 15.65
C ASP A 571 -19.93 -3.65 14.95
N PRO A 572 -21.16 -3.23 15.30
CA PRO A 572 -21.79 -2.09 14.66
C PRO A 572 -21.06 -0.76 14.95
N ARG A 573 -20.09 -0.73 15.87
CA ARG A 573 -19.26 0.44 16.15
C ARG A 573 -17.93 0.42 15.39
N ARG A 574 -17.60 -0.64 14.65
CA ARG A 574 -16.36 -0.70 13.85
C ARG A 574 -16.67 -0.40 12.39
N GLY A 575 -16.10 0.67 11.87
CA GLY A 575 -16.15 1.05 10.46
C GLY A 575 -14.84 0.79 9.74
N TYR A 576 -14.94 0.45 8.46
CA TYR A 576 -13.81 0.25 7.57
C TYR A 576 -13.73 1.35 6.50
N PRO A 577 -12.51 1.71 6.05
CA PRO A 577 -12.33 2.63 4.93
C PRO A 577 -12.95 2.08 3.63
N GLY A 578 -13.36 2.97 2.73
CA GLY A 578 -13.93 2.65 1.41
C GLY A 578 -12.92 2.53 0.27
N VAL A 579 -11.62 2.50 0.57
CA VAL A 579 -10.52 2.52 -0.43
C VAL A 579 -10.58 1.35 -1.42
N ASP A 580 -11.09 0.20 -1.01
CA ASP A 580 -11.29 -0.97 -1.87
C ASP A 580 -12.33 -0.75 -2.96
N TYR A 581 -13.46 -0.12 -2.64
CA TYR A 581 -14.45 0.27 -3.65
C TYR A 581 -13.86 1.30 -4.59
N LEU A 582 -13.26 2.36 -4.04
CA LEU A 582 -12.74 3.50 -4.81
C LEU A 582 -11.65 3.06 -5.79
N MET A 583 -10.70 2.22 -5.34
CA MET A 583 -9.64 1.71 -6.19
C MET A 583 -10.19 0.88 -7.35
N ALA A 584 -11.11 -0.07 -7.08
CA ALA A 584 -11.68 -0.92 -8.12
C ALA A 584 -12.57 -0.13 -9.10
N TYR A 585 -13.42 0.78 -8.58
CA TYR A 585 -14.32 1.59 -9.38
C TYR A 585 -13.55 2.54 -10.32
N TRP A 586 -12.59 3.31 -9.80
CA TRP A 586 -11.84 4.25 -10.64
C TRP A 586 -10.90 3.56 -11.62
N LEU A 587 -10.36 2.38 -11.27
CA LEU A 587 -9.63 1.54 -12.23
C LEU A 587 -10.54 1.07 -13.37
N GLY A 588 -11.72 0.54 -13.05
CA GLY A 588 -12.69 0.09 -14.05
C GLY A 588 -13.19 1.22 -14.95
N ARG A 589 -13.39 2.42 -14.39
CA ARG A 589 -13.76 3.64 -15.14
C ARG A 589 -12.62 4.10 -16.07
N ARG A 590 -11.37 4.11 -15.59
CA ARG A 590 -10.20 4.48 -16.42
C ARG A 590 -10.02 3.52 -17.58
N ASP A 591 -10.21 2.23 -17.33
CA ASP A 591 -9.97 1.17 -18.33
C ASP A 591 -11.14 0.90 -19.27
N GLY A 592 -12.25 1.62 -19.13
CA GLY A 592 -13.42 1.45 -19.99
C GLY A 592 -14.23 0.18 -19.69
N HIS A 593 -14.01 -0.46 -18.53
CA HIS A 593 -14.83 -1.59 -18.05
C HIS A 593 -16.15 -1.11 -17.46
N LEU A 594 -16.22 0.17 -17.05
CA LEU A 594 -17.39 0.82 -16.48
C LEU A 594 -17.68 2.12 -17.24
N ALA A 595 -18.94 2.31 -17.60
CA ALA A 595 -19.43 3.58 -18.12
C ALA A 595 -19.67 4.59 -16.98
N ASP A 596 -19.82 5.87 -17.34
CA ASP A 596 -20.32 6.89 -16.42
C ASP A 596 -21.84 6.78 -16.29
N ASP A 597 -22.30 6.08 -15.25
CA ASP A 597 -23.72 5.82 -15.01
C ASP A 597 -24.46 6.99 -14.34
N ASN A 598 -23.79 8.13 -14.14
CA ASN A 598 -24.40 9.38 -13.69
C ASN A 598 -23.73 10.61 -14.33
N ALA A 599 -23.51 10.55 -15.64
CA ALA A 599 -22.93 11.65 -16.43
C ALA A 599 -23.79 12.94 -16.33
N GLY A 600 -23.14 14.10 -16.46
CA GLY A 600 -23.83 15.40 -16.37
C GLY A 600 -24.22 15.82 -14.94
N THR A 601 -23.75 15.10 -13.92
CA THR A 601 -23.90 15.50 -12.52
C THR A 601 -22.55 15.76 -11.87
N CYS A 602 -22.49 16.71 -10.94
CA CYS A 602 -21.30 17.00 -10.16
C CYS A 602 -21.61 17.55 -8.76
N LEU A 603 -20.67 17.36 -7.85
CA LEU A 603 -20.75 17.91 -6.50
C LEU A 603 -20.35 19.39 -6.52
N ARG A 604 -21.22 20.25 -5.99
CA ARG A 604 -21.05 21.70 -5.85
C ARG A 604 -21.52 22.20 -4.49
N PHE A 605 -21.00 23.33 -4.04
CA PHE A 605 -21.47 23.97 -2.81
C PHE A 605 -22.84 24.64 -3.01
N LYS A 606 -23.82 24.22 -2.21
CA LYS A 606 -25.17 24.77 -2.15
C LYS A 606 -25.27 25.85 -1.09
#